data_AF-A0A1Z4V8P0-F1
#
_entry.id   AF-A0A1Z4V8P0-F1
#
_cell.length_a   1.000
_cell.length_b   1.000
_cell.length_c   1.000
_cell.angle_alpha   90.00
_cell.angle_beta   90.00
_cell.angle_gamma   90.00
#
_symmetry.space_group_name_H-M   'P 1'
#
loop_
_entity.id
_entity.type
_entity.pdbx_description
1 polymer ?
#
loop_
_entity_poly.entity_id
_entity_poly.type
_entity_poly.pdbx_seq_one_letter_code
_entity_poly.pdbx_strand_id
1 'polypeptide(L)' 'MNTQSQRTLNVANQAFGYFVQGLETGNWQAFLDMLTDDFTFWFPMGKFHGLNVGKKRAKEFLMYK' A
#
# COMPACT_ATOMS: atom_id res chain seq x y z
N MET A 1 -0.89 23.72 12.99
CA MET A 1 -1.09 22.69 11.95
C MET A 1 -2.56 22.69 11.54
N ASN A 2 -2.86 22.62 10.25
CA ASN A 2 -4.25 22.58 9.75
C ASN A 2 -4.84 21.17 10.00
N THR A 3 -6.12 21.07 10.38
CA THR A 3 -6.81 19.79 10.62
C THR A 3 -6.68 18.81 9.45
N GLN A 4 -6.62 19.32 8.21
CA GLN A 4 -6.41 18.49 7.03
C GLN A 4 -5.03 17.81 7.00
N SER A 5 -3.96 18.52 7.37
CA SER A 5 -2.62 17.92 7.43
C SER A 5 -2.52 16.85 8.51
N GLN A 6 -3.23 17.01 9.63
CA GLN A 6 -3.29 16.00 10.68
C GLN A 6 -4.01 14.72 10.21
N ARG A 7 -5.11 14.87 9.46
CA ARG A 7 -5.84 13.72 8.88
C ARG A 7 -4.95 12.94 7.90
N THR A 8 -4.28 13.64 6.99
CA THR A 8 -3.34 13.01 6.04
C THR A 8 -2.24 12.26 6.78
N LEU A 9 -1.64 12.86 7.80
CA LEU A 9 -0.59 12.22 8.59
C LEU A 9 -1.10 10.97 9.33
N ASN A 10 -2.28 11.04 9.94
CA ASN A 10 -2.86 9.91 10.66
C ASN A 10 -3.15 8.72 9.73
N VAL A 11 -3.72 8.99 8.55
CA VAL A 11 -3.99 7.94 7.54
C VAL A 11 -2.68 7.33 7.05
N ALA A 12 -1.66 8.14 6.76
CA ALA A 12 -0.36 7.66 6.32
C ALA A 12 0.32 6.78 7.37
N ASN A 13 0.31 7.19 8.64
CA ASN A 13 0.88 6.42 9.74
C ASN A 13 0.15 5.08 9.94
N GLN A 14 -1.18 5.07 9.84
CA GLN A 14 -1.96 3.83 9.95
C GLN A 14 -1.65 2.86 8.80
N ALA A 15 -1.62 3.36 7.56
CA ALA A 15 -1.28 2.54 6.39
C ALA A 15 0.15 1.98 6.50
N PHE A 16 1.10 2.78 6.97
CA PHE A 16 2.48 2.34 7.16
C PHE A 16 2.59 1.27 8.26
N GLY A 17 1.81 1.38 9.35
CA GLY A 17 1.73 0.34 10.37
C GLY A 17 1.28 -1.01 9.81
N TYR A 18 0.22 -1.04 9.01
CA TYR A 18 -0.22 -2.27 8.35
C TYR A 18 0.76 -2.76 7.28
N PHE A 19 1.48 -1.85 6.63
CA PHE A 19 2.53 -2.22 5.68
C PHE A 19 3.67 -2.96 6.38
N VAL A 20 4.15 -2.46 7.53
CA VAL A 20 5.17 -3.13 8.35
C VAL A 20 4.68 -4.50 8.80
N GLN A 21 3.46 -4.61 9.31
CA GLN A 21 2.86 -5.89 9.69
C GLN A 21 2.84 -6.89 8.51
N GLY A 22 2.50 -6.42 7.30
CA GLY A 22 2.49 -7.24 6.11
C GLY A 22 3.88 -7.75 5.73
N LEU A 23 4.93 -6.93 5.89
CA LEU A 23 6.31 -7.35 5.69
C LEU A 23 6.76 -8.41 6.71
N GLU A 24 6.37 -8.26 7.98
CA GLU A 24 6.77 -9.17 9.06
C GLU A 24 6.04 -10.52 9.00
N THR A 25 4.76 -10.51 8.60
CA THR A 25 3.88 -11.68 8.73
C THR A 25 3.45 -12.29 7.40
N GLY A 26 3.60 -11.56 6.30
CA GLY A 26 2.98 -11.88 5.00
C GLY A 26 1.46 -11.65 4.95
N ASN A 27 0.83 -11.17 6.03
CA ASN A 27 -0.59 -10.86 6.04
C ASN A 27 -0.86 -9.42 5.59
N TRP A 28 -1.24 -9.27 4.32
CA TRP A 28 -1.43 -7.97 3.67
C TRP A 28 -2.85 -7.41 3.72
N GLN A 29 -3.82 -8.15 4.29
CA GLN A 29 -5.24 -7.80 4.13
C GLN A 29 -5.56 -6.41 4.71
N ALA A 30 -5.05 -6.08 5.90
CA ALA A 30 -5.30 -4.79 6.54
C ALA A 30 -4.74 -3.61 5.72
N PHE A 31 -3.55 -3.77 5.12
CA PHE A 31 -2.98 -2.75 4.23
C PHE A 31 -3.81 -2.61 2.95
N LEU A 32 -4.16 -3.74 2.32
CA LEU A 32 -4.98 -3.75 1.10
C LEU A 32 -6.33 -3.08 1.33
N ASP A 33 -6.99 -3.30 2.47
CA ASP A 33 -8.28 -2.72 2.80
C ASP A 33 -8.26 -1.19 2.88
N MET A 34 -7.10 -0.59 3.19
CA MET A 34 -6.93 0.87 3.16
C MET A 34 -6.76 1.45 1.76
N LEU A 35 -6.45 0.63 0.75
CA LEU A 35 -6.22 1.10 -0.62
C LEU A 35 -7.55 1.32 -1.34
N THR A 36 -7.60 2.41 -2.10
CA THR A 36 -8.68 2.69 -3.05
C THR A 36 -8.62 1.73 -4.24
N ASP A 37 -9.73 1.56 -4.95
CA ASP A 37 -9.79 0.67 -6.11
C ASP A 37 -8.88 1.12 -7.26
N ASP A 38 -8.64 2.43 -7.37
CA ASP A 38 -7.76 3.09 -8.33
C ASP A 38 -6.32 3.27 -7.84
N PHE A 39 -5.93 2.66 -6.72
CA PHE A 39 -4.57 2.76 -6.17
C PHE A 39 -3.50 2.45 -7.20
N THR A 40 -2.46 3.27 -7.23
CA THR A 40 -1.29 3.06 -8.09
C THR A 40 0.01 3.04 -7.30
N PHE A 41 0.97 2.24 -7.75
CA PHE A 41 2.33 2.26 -7.21
C PHE A 41 3.37 2.15 -8.32
N TRP A 42 4.56 2.68 -8.05
CA TRP A 42 5.72 2.58 -8.93
C TRP A 42 6.75 1.63 -8.33
N PHE A 43 7.33 0.77 -9.16
CA PHE A 43 8.39 -0.14 -8.74
C PHE A 43 9.55 -0.14 -9.75
N PRO A 44 10.83 -0.17 -9.30
CA PRO A 44 11.96 0.18 -10.16
C PRO A 44 12.41 -0.91 -11.13
N MET A 45 12.10 -2.19 -10.92
CA MET A 45 12.61 -3.29 -11.76
C MET A 45 11.78 -4.57 -11.65
N GLY A 46 12.08 -5.56 -12.51
CA GLY A 46 11.45 -6.88 -12.47
C GLY A 46 10.02 -6.91 -13.02
N LYS A 47 9.24 -7.94 -12.65
CA LYS A 47 7.85 -8.18 -13.14
C LYS A 47 6.91 -6.99 -12.92
N PHE A 48 7.20 -6.18 -11.91
CA PHE A 48 6.39 -5.01 -11.54
C PHE A 48 7.06 -3.69 -11.93
N HIS A 49 8.07 -3.70 -12.80
CA HIS A 49 8.73 -2.47 -13.27
C HIS A 49 7.71 -1.47 -13.84
N GLY A 50 7.84 -0.21 -13.42
CA GLY A 50 7.01 0.89 -13.91
C GLY A 50 5.78 1.15 -13.04
N LEU A 51 4.78 1.80 -13.66
CA LEU A 51 3.49 2.09 -13.05
C LEU A 51 2.62 0.83 -12.99
N ASN A 52 2.08 0.54 -11.81
CA ASN A 52 1.12 -0.52 -11.57
C ASN A 52 -0.19 0.09 -11.08
N VAL A 53 -1.31 -0.40 -11.63
CA VAL A 53 -2.63 0.20 -11.40
C VAL A 53 -3.61 -0.83 -10.83
N GLY A 54 -4.34 -0.40 -9.81
CA GLY A 54 -5.45 -1.10 -9.21
C GLY A 54 -5.06 -2.00 -8.04
N LYS A 55 -6.01 -2.14 -7.10
CA LYS A 55 -5.86 -2.95 -5.88
C LYS A 55 -5.56 -4.42 -6.15
N LYS A 56 -6.08 -4.98 -7.25
CA LYS A 56 -5.74 -6.36 -7.70
C LYS A 56 -4.26 -6.51 -8.00
N ARG A 57 -3.65 -5.54 -8.69
CA ARG A 57 -2.22 -5.55 -9.03
C ARG A 57 -1.35 -5.34 -7.80
N ALA A 58 -1.78 -4.49 -6.87
CA ALA A 58 -1.11 -4.32 -5.58
C ALA A 58 -1.10 -5.63 -4.77
N LYS A 59 -2.24 -6.36 -4.72
CA LYS A 59 -2.30 -7.68 -4.07
C LYS A 59 -1.36 -8.69 -4.72
N GLU A 60 -1.29 -8.73 -6.05
CA GLU A 60 -0.35 -9.59 -6.77
C GLU A 60 1.10 -9.28 -6.41
N PHE A 61 1.47 -7.99 -6.34
CA PHE A 61 2.82 -7.55 -5.96
C PHE A 61 3.21 -7.95 -4.55
N LEU A 62 2.34 -7.70 -3.56
CA LEU A 62 2.63 -7.96 -2.16
C LEU A 62 2.69 -9.45 -1.82
N MET A 63 1.97 -10.28 -2.57
CA MET A 63 1.94 -11.74 -2.39
C MET A 63 2.91 -12.48 -3.33
N TYR A 64 3.69 -11.74 -4.13
CA TYR A 64 4.66 -12.31 -5.04
C TYR A 64 5.85 -12.90 -4.28
N LYS A 65 6.28 -14.12 -4.66
CA LYS A 65 7.47 -14.78 -4.12
C LYS A 65 8.56 -14.85 -5.18
#